data_AF-A0A6B3ICL4-F1
#
_entry.id   AF-A0A6B3ICL4-F1
#
_cell.length_a   1.000
_cell.length_b   1.000
_cell.length_c   1.000
_cell.angle_alpha   90.00
_cell.angle_beta   90.00
_cell.angle_gamma   90.00
#
_symmetry.space_group_name_H-M   'P 1'
#
loop_
_entity.id
_entity.type
_entity.pdbx_description
1 polymer ?
#
loop_
_entity_poly.entity_id
_entity_poly.type
_entity_poly.pdbx_seq_one_letter_code
_entity_poly.pdbx_strand_id
1 'polypeptide(L)'
;AKAFPHIRARDARAAMEELPELKEVARNQDRYGRLWELVEGLDALPRGIAMHPCGVLLSDAGLMDRTPVMPTSGEGFPMAQFDKEDVEDL
;
A
#
# COMPACT_ATOMS: atom_id res chain seq x y z
N ALA A 1 -10.85 21.83 8.53
CA ALA A 1 -11.63 20.73 7.93
C ALA A 1 -11.50 19.51 8.84
N LYS A 2 -12.60 18.81 9.15
CA LYS A 2 -12.54 17.58 9.96
C LYS A 2 -11.75 16.54 9.14
N ALA A 3 -10.65 16.03 9.68
CA ALA A 3 -9.82 15.05 8.98
C ALA A 3 -10.65 13.79 8.76
N PHE A 4 -10.76 13.37 7.50
CA PHE A 4 -11.40 12.10 7.16
C PHE A 4 -10.50 10.96 7.66
N PRO A 5 -11.03 9.95 8.37
CA PRO A 5 -10.19 8.88 8.88
C PRO A 5 -9.58 8.08 7.74
N HIS A 6 -8.40 7.50 7.98
CA HIS A 6 -7.85 6.50 7.06
C HIS A 6 -8.60 5.19 7.26
N ILE A 7 -9.31 4.73 6.22
CA ILE A 7 -10.14 3.52 6.24
C ILE A 7 -9.49 2.50 5.31
N ARG A 8 -9.43 1.23 5.75
CA ARG A 8 -8.96 0.14 4.89
C ARG A 8 -9.99 -0.14 3.80
N ALA A 9 -9.53 -0.59 2.64
CA ALA A 9 -10.45 -0.83 1.53
C ALA A 9 -11.46 -1.94 1.85
N ARG A 10 -11.06 -2.95 2.65
CA ARG A 10 -11.94 -4.03 3.14
C ARG A 10 -13.08 -3.57 4.05
N ASP A 11 -12.96 -2.38 4.64
CA ASP A 11 -13.96 -1.83 5.56
C ASP A 11 -14.88 -0.81 4.84
N ALA A 12 -14.85 -0.74 3.50
CA ALA A 12 -15.55 0.29 2.73
C ALA A 12 -17.08 0.29 2.96
N ARG A 13 -17.73 -0.88 2.98
CA ARG A 13 -19.18 -0.95 3.25
C ARG A 13 -19.52 -0.59 4.69
N ALA A 14 -18.78 -1.11 5.68
CA ALA A 14 -18.96 -0.74 7.07
C ALA A 14 -18.81 0.78 7.29
N ALA A 15 -17.81 1.39 6.65
CA ALA A 15 -17.63 2.83 6.68
C ALA A 15 -18.82 3.61 6.10
N MET A 16 -19.44 3.13 5.01
CA MET A 16 -20.64 3.77 4.44
C MET A 16 -21.85 3.69 5.38
N GLU A 17 -21.93 2.66 6.22
CA GLU A 17 -22.99 2.51 7.22
C GLU A 17 -22.76 3.40 8.44
N GLU A 18 -21.51 3.53 8.89
CA GLU A 18 -21.16 4.19 10.15
C GLU A 18 -20.87 5.70 10.01
N LEU A 19 -20.33 6.14 8.87
CA LEU A 19 -19.86 7.52 8.72
C LEU A 19 -20.91 8.42 8.06
N PRO A 20 -21.40 9.46 8.78
CA PRO A 20 -22.38 10.38 8.21
C PRO A 20 -21.83 11.18 7.02
N GLU A 21 -20.51 11.36 6.95
CA GLU A 21 -19.81 12.00 5.82
C GLU A 21 -19.97 11.21 4.51
N LEU A 22 -20.29 9.91 4.56
CA LEU A 22 -20.42 9.02 3.39
C LEU A 22 -21.88 8.79 2.93
N LYS A 23 -22.86 9.45 3.53
CA LYS A 23 -24.30 9.24 3.21
C LYS A 23 -24.63 9.34 1.73
N GLU A 24 -24.03 10.29 1.01
CA GLU A 24 -24.24 10.47 -0.44
C GLU A 24 -23.78 9.25 -1.25
N VAL A 25 -22.67 8.65 -0.83
CA VAL A 25 -22.10 7.45 -1.44
C VAL A 25 -22.93 6.23 -1.09
N ALA A 26 -23.31 6.09 0.19
CA ALA A 26 -24.15 5.01 0.70
C ALA A 26 -25.51 4.92 -0.03
N ARG A 27 -26.12 6.06 -0.40
CA ARG A 27 -27.37 6.08 -1.19
C ARG A 27 -27.26 5.39 -2.56
N ASN A 28 -26.06 5.23 -3.09
CA ASN A 28 -25.81 4.59 -4.38
C ASN A 28 -25.15 3.20 -4.22
N GLN A 29 -25.03 2.67 -3.00
CA GLN A 29 -24.28 1.44 -2.76
C GLN A 29 -24.81 0.23 -3.55
N ASP A 30 -26.14 0.07 -3.60
CA ASP A 30 -26.78 -1.07 -4.26
C ASP A 30 -26.56 -1.03 -5.78
N ARG A 31 -26.57 0.18 -6.35
CA ARG A 31 -26.28 0.41 -7.78
C ARG A 31 -24.86 -0.05 -8.14
N TYR A 32 -23.93 0.04 -7.20
CA TYR A 32 -22.51 -0.25 -7.40
C TYR A 32 -22.04 -1.49 -6.64
N GLY A 33 -22.91 -2.46 -6.35
CA GLY A 33 -22.56 -3.63 -5.53
C GLY A 33 -21.28 -4.36 -5.96
N ARG A 34 -21.09 -4.58 -7.27
CA ARG A 34 -19.87 -5.23 -7.81
C ARG A 34 -18.61 -4.37 -7.64
N LEU A 35 -18.73 -3.05 -7.70
CA LEU A 35 -17.59 -2.15 -7.45
C LEU A 35 -17.12 -2.32 -6.00
N TRP A 36 -18.04 -2.34 -5.04
CA TRP A 36 -17.67 -2.47 -3.63
C TRP A 36 -17.07 -3.82 -3.29
N GLU A 37 -17.54 -4.89 -3.93
CA GLU A 37 -16.89 -6.21 -3.84
C GLU A 37 -15.44 -6.17 -4.33
N LEU A 38 -15.18 -5.50 -5.46
CA LEU A 38 -13.80 -5.32 -5.97
C LEU A 38 -12.97 -4.44 -5.04
N VAL A 39 -13.51 -3.33 -4.55
CA VAL A 39 -12.81 -2.42 -3.63
C VAL A 39 -12.32 -3.17 -2.39
N GLU A 40 -13.21 -3.93 -1.74
CA GLU A 40 -12.84 -4.70 -0.56
C GLU A 40 -11.85 -5.82 -0.88
N GLY A 41 -12.02 -6.49 -2.03
CA GLY A 41 -11.12 -7.55 -2.49
C GLY A 41 -9.72 -7.09 -2.89
N LEU A 42 -9.53 -5.80 -3.19
CA LEU A 42 -8.22 -5.21 -3.51
C LEU A 42 -7.48 -4.70 -2.27
N ASP A 43 -8.03 -4.87 -1.06
CA ASP A 43 -7.35 -4.48 0.18
C ASP A 43 -6.00 -5.20 0.34
N ALA A 44 -5.01 -4.46 0.85
CA ALA A 44 -3.66 -4.94 1.11
C ALA A 44 -2.85 -5.44 -0.10
N LEU A 45 -3.38 -5.38 -1.33
CA LEU A 45 -2.58 -5.70 -2.50
C LEU A 45 -1.43 -4.69 -2.64
N PRO A 46 -0.20 -5.16 -2.92
CA PRO A 46 0.93 -4.28 -3.19
C PRO A 46 0.60 -3.31 -4.34
N ARG A 47 0.88 -2.02 -4.12
CA ARG A 47 0.61 -0.97 -5.10
C ARG A 47 1.82 -0.09 -5.32
N GLY A 48 2.35 -0.14 -6.54
CA GLY A 48 3.57 0.58 -6.89
C GLY A 48 4.80 0.03 -6.17
N ILE A 49 5.95 0.62 -6.49
CA ILE A 49 7.25 0.29 -5.91
C ILE A 49 7.81 1.61 -5.40
N ALA A 50 8.28 1.63 -4.15
CA ALA A 50 8.83 2.82 -3.52
C ALA A 50 10.05 2.47 -2.67
N MET A 51 11.06 3.35 -2.72
CA MET A 51 12.23 3.26 -1.87
C MET A 51 11.94 3.86 -0.50
N HIS A 52 12.41 3.20 0.56
CA HIS A 52 12.44 3.82 1.88
C HIS A 52 13.43 5.00 1.86
N PRO A 53 12.98 6.26 1.99
CA PRO A 53 13.78 7.43 1.66
C PRO A 53 15.01 7.61 2.56
N CYS A 54 14.99 7.01 3.75
CA CYS A 54 16.09 7.07 4.72
C CYS A 54 16.84 5.74 4.89
N GLY A 55 16.47 4.70 4.13
CA GLY A 55 17.03 3.35 4.32
C GLY A 55 18.33 3.20 3.54
N VAL A 56 19.41 2.78 4.21
CA VAL A 56 20.71 2.53 3.58
C VAL A 56 21.21 1.15 4.01
N LEU A 57 21.58 0.31 3.04
CA LEU A 57 22.21 -0.98 3.29
C LEU A 57 23.73 -0.86 3.15
N LEU A 58 24.46 -1.32 4.15
CA LEU A 58 25.92 -1.36 4.17
C LEU A 58 26.36 -2.81 4.39
N SER A 59 27.14 -3.34 3.45
CA SER A 59 27.64 -4.70 3.49
C SER A 59 28.99 -4.79 2.77
N ASP A 60 29.55 -6.00 2.72
CA ASP A 60 30.76 -6.31 1.95
C ASP A 60 30.46 -6.39 0.44
N ALA A 61 31.47 -6.76 -0.35
CA ALA A 61 31.34 -6.93 -1.79
C ALA A 61 30.28 -7.98 -2.21
N GLY A 62 29.80 -8.81 -1.27
CA GLY A 62 28.79 -9.84 -1.47
C GLY A 62 27.35 -9.38 -1.18
N LEU A 63 27.08 -8.08 -1.04
CA LEU A 63 25.69 -7.58 -0.82
C LEU A 63 24.69 -8.16 -1.83
N MET A 64 25.09 -8.16 -3.10
CA MET A 64 24.26 -8.61 -4.22
C MET A 64 24.04 -10.13 -4.24
N ASP A 65 24.84 -10.90 -3.49
CA ASP A 65 24.64 -12.33 -3.32
C ASP A 65 23.51 -12.63 -2.31
N ARG A 66 23.17 -11.65 -1.46
CA ARG A 66 22.16 -11.77 -0.38
C ARG A 66 20.83 -11.11 -0.74
N THR A 67 20.85 -9.99 -1.47
CA THR A 67 19.62 -9.28 -1.87
C THR A 67 19.66 -8.81 -3.33
N PRO A 68 18.64 -9.13 -4.14
CA PRO A 68 18.53 -8.57 -5.48
C PRO A 68 18.15 -7.09 -5.43
N VAL A 69 18.64 -6.31 -6.40
CA VAL A 69 18.31 -4.88 -6.53
C VAL A 69 17.54 -4.61 -7.82
N MET A 70 16.77 -3.51 -7.82
CA MET A 70 16.11 -2.96 -8.99
C MET A 70 16.20 -1.43 -8.99
N PRO A 71 16.15 -0.76 -10.15
CA PRO A 71 16.13 0.70 -10.21
C PRO A 71 14.82 1.25 -9.63
N THR A 72 14.90 2.37 -8.89
CA THR A 72 13.69 3.11 -8.51
C THR A 72 12.97 3.66 -9.73
N SER A 73 11.64 3.81 -9.64
CA SER A 73 10.81 4.31 -10.74
C SER A 73 11.07 5.78 -11.12
N GLY A 74 11.80 6.54 -10.28
CA GLY A 74 12.17 7.93 -10.51
C GLY A 74 13.63 8.06 -10.91
N GLU A 75 14.48 8.37 -9.94
CA GLU A 75 15.90 8.69 -10.13
C GLU A 75 16.78 7.49 -10.50
N GLY A 76 16.22 6.27 -10.54
CA GLY A 76 16.92 5.07 -10.99
C GLY A 76 17.94 4.52 -9.99
N PHE A 77 17.84 4.87 -8.71
CA PHE A 77 18.75 4.36 -7.69
C PHE A 77 18.64 2.85 -7.52
N PRO A 78 19.75 2.14 -7.22
CA PRO A 78 19.70 0.72 -6.89
C PRO A 78 18.99 0.53 -5.55
N MET A 79 17.86 -0.15 -5.58
CA MET A 79 17.02 -0.41 -4.42
C MET A 79 16.94 -1.90 -4.17
N ALA A 80 17.14 -2.35 -2.94
CA ALA A 80 16.86 -3.73 -2.55
C ALA A 80 15.37 -4.06 -2.81
N GLN A 81 15.09 -5.27 -3.31
CA GLN A 81 13.71 -5.70 -3.53
C GLN A 81 13.02 -6.18 -2.25
N PHE A 82 13.81 -6.57 -1.25
CA PHE A 82 13.33 -6.90 0.08
C PHE A 82 12.94 -5.63 0.84
N ASP A 83 11.89 -5.73 1.64
CA ASP A 83 11.46 -4.62 2.49
C ASP A 83 12.39 -4.45 3.71
N LYS A 84 12.03 -3.53 4.60
CA LYS A 84 12.88 -3.21 5.74
C LYS A 84 13.02 -4.42 6.67
N GLU A 85 11.92 -5.09 6.96
CA GLU A 85 11.87 -6.23 7.87
C GLU A 85 12.58 -7.45 7.26
N ASP A 86 12.32 -7.74 5.98
CA ASP A 86 12.98 -8.83 5.25
C ASP A 86 14.50 -8.67 5.22
N VAL A 87 15.02 -7.44 5.08
CA VAL A 87 16.47 -7.19 5.08
C VAL A 87 17.09 -7.30 6.47
N GLU A 88 16.35 -6.96 7.54
CA GLU A 88 16.82 -7.10 8.93
C GLU A 88 16.99 -8.58 9.33
N ASP A 89 16.27 -9.51 8.67
CA ASP A 89 16.26 -10.95 8.96
C ASP A 89 17.29 -11.79 8.15
N LEU A 90 18.09 -11.18 7.27
CA LEU A 90 19.13 -11.84 6.42
C LEU A 90 20.45 -12.12 7.15
#